data_AF-A0A2D7L2B5-F1
#
_entry.id   AF-A0A2D7L2B5-F1
#
_cell.length_a   1.000
_cell.length_b   1.000
_cell.length_c   1.000
_cell.angle_alpha   90.00
_cell.angle_beta   90.00
_cell.angle_gamma   90.00
#
_symmetry.space_group_name_H-M   'P 1'
#
loop_
_entity.id
_entity.type
_entity.pdbx_description
1 polymer ?
#
loop_
_entity_poly.entity_id
_entity_poly.type
_entity_poly.pdbx_seq_one_letter_code
_entity_poly.pdbx_strand_id
1 'polypeptide(L)'
;MNSKAIKWLATLFGCLSLIFVISAIAAPVNEKCPLSGNAISKDATYSVGFCCGNCQGKFSSDPAKSIAKVKAAPINNECPFSGEAIKATATYKGDLIGFCCNNCKGKFEKDAANLIKKVKVARTTVNDKCPLSGKAINPKKTYTVGFCCNNCSGKFKKDPVKNIAKVK
;
A
#
# COMPACT_ATOMS: atom_id res chain seq x y z
N MET A 1 -44.36 -50.91 18.32
CA MET A 1 -43.30 -51.35 19.25
C MET A 1 -42.09 -50.45 19.04
N ASN A 2 -41.87 -49.56 20.01
CA ASN A 2 -40.83 -48.52 19.99
C ASN A 2 -39.46 -49.17 20.20
N SER A 3 -38.54 -48.93 19.27
CA SER A 3 -37.14 -49.35 19.41
C SER A 3 -36.41 -48.41 20.36
N LYS A 4 -35.70 -49.02 21.31
CA LYS A 4 -35.00 -48.37 22.42
C LYS A 4 -33.67 -47.78 21.95
N ALA A 5 -33.34 -46.64 22.57
CA ALA A 5 -32.03 -46.23 23.07
C ALA A 5 -30.83 -46.21 22.10
N ILE A 6 -30.09 -45.09 22.11
CA ILE A 6 -28.81 -44.99 22.83
C ILE A 6 -28.36 -43.52 22.80
N LYS A 7 -28.20 -42.96 24.01
CA LYS A 7 -27.57 -41.66 24.28
C LYS A 7 -26.07 -41.76 24.02
N TRP A 8 -25.50 -40.78 23.31
CA TRP A 8 -24.10 -40.41 23.45
C TRP A 8 -23.98 -38.89 23.59
N LEU A 9 -23.54 -38.48 24.79
CA LEU A 9 -23.04 -37.15 25.11
C LEU A 9 -21.71 -36.95 24.38
N ALA A 10 -21.64 -35.98 23.48
CA ALA A 10 -20.38 -35.46 22.95
C ALA A 10 -20.28 -33.99 23.30
N THR A 11 -19.69 -33.71 24.47
CA THR A 11 -19.06 -32.43 24.77
C THR A 11 -17.79 -32.36 23.94
N LEU A 12 -17.78 -31.52 22.89
CA LEU A 12 -16.59 -31.30 22.08
C LEU A 12 -16.30 -29.80 21.99
N PHE A 13 -15.32 -29.43 22.81
CA PHE A 13 -14.29 -28.43 22.62
C PHE A 13 -14.50 -27.34 21.56
N GLY A 14 -14.35 -26.11 22.02
CA GLY A 14 -14.33 -24.90 21.22
C GLY A 14 -13.45 -25.02 19.98
N CYS A 15 -14.03 -24.62 18.86
CA CYS A 15 -13.30 -23.90 17.83
C CYS A 15 -14.05 -22.58 17.66
N LEU A 16 -13.75 -21.63 18.56
CA LEU A 16 -14.03 -20.23 18.32
C LEU A 16 -13.14 -19.86 17.12
N SER A 17 -13.65 -20.11 15.92
CA SER A 17 -12.99 -19.76 14.67
C SER A 17 -12.88 -18.24 14.65
N LEU A 18 -11.73 -17.73 15.08
CA LEU A 18 -11.29 -16.38 14.82
C LEU A 18 -11.22 -16.25 13.29
N ILE A 19 -12.33 -15.82 12.70
CA ILE A 19 -12.38 -15.32 11.34
C ILE A 19 -11.51 -14.05 11.39
N PHE A 20 -10.20 -14.21 11.18
CA PHE A 20 -9.37 -13.08 10.79
C PHE A 20 -9.96 -12.63 9.46
N VAL A 21 -10.78 -11.58 9.51
CA VAL A 21 -11.21 -10.84 8.33
C VAL A 21 -9.95 -10.14 7.83
N ILE A 22 -9.12 -10.89 7.09
CA ILE A 22 -8.04 -10.32 6.32
C ILE A 22 -8.77 -9.42 5.31
N SER A 23 -8.82 -8.11 5.59
CA SER A 23 -9.33 -7.15 4.62
C SER A 23 -8.47 -7.31 3.37
N ALA A 24 -9.01 -8.00 2.38
CA ALA A 24 -8.32 -8.28 1.13
C ALA A 24 -8.00 -6.93 0.47
N ILE A 25 -6.73 -6.52 0.60
CA ILE A 25 -6.13 -5.49 -0.22
C ILE A 25 -6.23 -5.99 -1.66
N ALA A 26 -6.75 -5.16 -2.56
CA ALA A 26 -6.92 -5.53 -3.96
C ALA A 26 -5.59 -6.04 -4.54
N ALA A 27 -5.64 -7.21 -5.20
CA ALA A 27 -4.47 -7.81 -5.83
C ALA A 27 -3.86 -6.85 -6.88
N PRO A 28 -2.55 -6.97 -7.16
CA PRO A 28 -1.93 -6.24 -8.24
C PRO A 28 -2.65 -6.44 -9.57
N VAL A 29 -2.72 -5.39 -10.39
CA VAL A 29 -3.39 -5.41 -11.70
C VAL A 29 -2.61 -6.16 -12.78
N ASN A 30 -1.40 -6.63 -12.46
CA ASN A 30 -0.47 -7.26 -13.37
C ASN A 30 0.21 -8.45 -12.67
N GLU A 31 0.46 -9.53 -13.41
CA GLU A 31 1.15 -10.74 -12.91
C GLU A 31 2.67 -10.73 -13.18
N LYS A 32 3.09 -10.00 -14.22
CA LYS A 32 4.49 -9.83 -14.62
C LYS A 32 4.95 -8.41 -14.33
N CYS A 33 6.17 -8.26 -13.86
CA CYS A 33 6.80 -6.98 -13.58
C CYS A 33 6.89 -6.14 -14.87
N PRO A 34 6.33 -4.93 -14.91
CA PRO A 34 6.30 -4.10 -16.12
C PRO A 34 7.68 -3.60 -16.56
N LEU A 35 8.70 -3.71 -15.70
CA LEU A 35 10.07 -3.27 -16.00
C LEU A 35 11.01 -4.40 -16.45
N SER A 36 10.71 -5.67 -16.11
CA SER A 36 11.60 -6.80 -16.38
C SER A 36 10.92 -8.00 -17.04
N GLY A 37 9.59 -8.14 -16.94
CA GLY A 37 8.85 -9.31 -17.40
C GLY A 37 8.82 -10.49 -16.42
N ASN A 38 9.64 -10.46 -15.36
CA ASN A 38 9.67 -11.51 -14.33
C ASN A 38 8.37 -11.51 -13.50
N ALA A 39 8.05 -12.62 -12.84
CA ALA A 39 6.90 -12.70 -11.93
C ALA A 39 6.98 -11.63 -10.82
N ILE A 40 5.82 -11.08 -10.43
CA ILE A 40 5.74 -10.12 -9.32
C ILE A 40 6.07 -10.77 -7.97
N SER A 41 6.56 -9.97 -7.02
CA SER A 41 6.62 -10.32 -5.60
C SER A 41 5.53 -9.59 -4.82
N LYS A 42 5.17 -10.11 -3.63
CA LYS A 42 4.07 -9.57 -2.82
C LYS A 42 4.39 -8.20 -2.20
N ASP A 43 5.67 -7.91 -1.95
CA ASP A 43 6.08 -6.75 -1.15
C ASP A 43 6.49 -5.54 -1.98
N ALA A 44 6.80 -5.72 -3.27
CA ALA A 44 7.25 -4.65 -4.14
C ALA A 44 6.09 -4.10 -4.97
N THR A 45 5.46 -3.02 -4.49
CA THR A 45 4.25 -2.47 -5.11
C THR A 45 4.30 -0.95 -5.33
N TYR A 46 3.42 -0.48 -6.20
CA TYR A 46 3.05 0.93 -6.38
C TYR A 46 1.51 1.01 -6.35
N SER A 47 0.96 1.57 -5.27
CA SER A 47 -0.49 1.65 -5.07
C SER A 47 -0.97 3.10 -5.08
N VAL A 48 -1.87 3.44 -5.99
CA VAL A 48 -2.58 4.73 -6.03
C VAL A 48 -3.93 4.55 -5.34
N GLY A 49 -4.23 5.40 -4.36
CA GLY A 49 -5.51 5.41 -3.64
C GLY A 49 -6.54 6.36 -4.26
N PHE A 50 -7.82 6.01 -4.16
CA PHE A 50 -8.95 6.77 -4.68
C PHE A 50 -10.03 6.96 -3.62
N CYS A 51 -10.79 8.05 -3.69
CA CYS A 51 -11.88 8.30 -2.74
C CYS A 51 -13.09 7.37 -2.95
N CYS A 52 -13.29 6.83 -4.16
CA CYS A 52 -14.44 6.00 -4.51
C CYS A 52 -14.16 5.08 -5.71
N GLY A 53 -15.04 4.11 -5.94
CA GLY A 53 -14.93 3.15 -7.04
C GLY A 53 -14.98 3.77 -8.44
N ASN A 54 -15.74 4.85 -8.64
CA ASN A 54 -15.79 5.55 -9.93
C ASN A 54 -14.45 6.20 -10.27
N CYS A 55 -13.77 6.82 -9.29
CA CYS A 55 -12.44 7.39 -9.51
C CYS A 55 -11.40 6.31 -9.81
N GLN A 56 -11.44 5.19 -9.07
CA GLN A 56 -10.60 4.02 -9.36
C GLN A 56 -10.85 3.51 -10.78
N GLY A 57 -12.11 3.31 -11.18
CA GLY A 57 -12.47 2.82 -12.51
C GLY A 57 -11.97 3.73 -13.64
N LYS A 58 -12.19 5.05 -13.53
CA LYS A 58 -11.68 6.04 -14.50
C LYS A 58 -10.16 6.04 -14.62
N PHE A 59 -9.46 5.83 -13.51
CA PHE A 59 -8.00 5.70 -13.54
C PHE A 59 -7.58 4.38 -14.17
N SER A 60 -8.19 3.25 -13.79
CA SER A 60 -7.87 1.92 -14.32
C SER A 60 -8.09 1.81 -15.83
N SER A 61 -9.09 2.50 -16.39
CA SER A 61 -9.36 2.48 -17.84
C SER A 61 -8.30 3.19 -18.67
N ASP A 62 -7.64 4.21 -18.10
CA ASP A 62 -6.55 4.93 -18.77
C ASP A 62 -5.61 5.56 -17.73
N PRO A 63 -4.69 4.76 -17.15
CA PRO A 63 -3.79 5.25 -16.12
C PRO A 63 -2.86 6.33 -16.64
N ALA A 64 -2.45 6.25 -17.92
CA ALA A 64 -1.54 7.21 -18.55
C ALA A 64 -2.11 8.63 -18.58
N LYS A 65 -3.43 8.79 -18.79
CA LYS A 65 -4.09 10.10 -18.75
C LYS A 65 -4.08 10.80 -17.38
N SER A 66 -3.97 10.03 -16.29
CA SER A 66 -4.19 10.55 -14.94
C SER A 66 -3.02 10.35 -13.98
N ILE A 67 -2.01 9.57 -14.35
CA ILE A 67 -0.85 9.28 -13.49
C ILE A 67 -0.10 10.56 -13.07
N ALA A 68 -0.02 11.56 -13.96
CA ALA A 68 0.62 12.85 -13.67
C ALA A 68 -0.11 13.66 -12.59
N LYS A 69 -1.38 13.33 -12.30
CA LYS A 69 -2.17 13.97 -11.24
C LYS A 69 -1.91 13.35 -9.87
N VAL A 70 -1.20 12.22 -9.79
CA VAL A 70 -0.85 11.56 -8.52
C VAL A 70 0.24 12.37 -7.83
N LYS A 71 -0.13 13.03 -6.74
CA LYS A 71 0.81 13.73 -5.86
C LYS A 71 1.25 12.78 -4.75
N ALA A 72 2.57 12.57 -4.67
CA ALA A 72 3.13 11.74 -3.61
C ALA A 72 2.91 12.38 -2.24
N ALA A 73 2.59 11.57 -1.25
CA ALA A 73 2.43 11.96 0.14
C ALA A 73 3.25 11.02 1.04
N PRO A 74 3.68 11.47 2.23
CA PRO A 74 4.35 10.62 3.19
C PRO A 74 3.52 9.39 3.56
N ILE A 75 4.18 8.24 3.75
CA ILE A 75 3.51 7.00 4.16
C ILE A 75 3.15 6.98 5.66
N ASN A 76 3.75 7.88 6.44
CA ASN A 76 3.49 8.07 7.86
C ASN A 76 2.78 9.41 8.14
N ASN A 77 1.97 9.45 9.18
CA ASN A 77 1.22 10.65 9.58
C ASN A 77 1.99 11.53 10.58
N GLU A 78 2.95 10.95 11.31
CA GLU A 78 3.66 11.58 12.42
C GLU A 78 5.15 11.29 12.37
N CYS A 79 5.95 12.15 12.97
CA CYS A 79 7.40 12.02 13.00
C CYS A 79 7.82 10.71 13.69
N PRO A 80 8.64 9.85 13.05
CA PRO A 80 9.10 8.58 13.63
C PRO A 80 9.93 8.71 14.91
N PHE A 81 10.43 9.91 15.22
CA PHE A 81 11.29 10.17 16.37
C PHE A 81 10.56 10.81 17.55
N SER A 82 9.59 11.68 17.28
CA SER A 82 8.91 12.50 18.30
C SER A 82 7.39 12.36 18.32
N GLY A 83 6.75 11.82 17.28
CA GLY A 83 5.29 11.81 17.12
C GLY A 83 4.70 13.15 16.65
N GLU A 84 5.50 14.18 16.46
CA GLU A 84 5.03 15.50 16.04
C GLU A 84 4.60 15.55 14.56
N ALA A 85 3.83 16.57 14.19
CA ALA A 85 3.33 16.80 12.84
C ALA A 85 4.45 16.94 11.79
N ILE A 86 4.20 16.42 10.58
CA ILE A 86 5.16 16.41 9.48
C ILE A 86 5.34 17.81 8.87
N LYS A 87 6.61 18.22 8.69
CA LYS A 87 7.01 19.49 8.04
C LYS A 87 8.13 19.30 7.00
N ALA A 88 8.80 18.15 6.99
CA ALA A 88 9.86 17.80 6.06
C ALA A 88 9.68 16.36 5.57
N THR A 89 10.28 16.02 4.43
CA THR A 89 10.22 14.65 3.89
C THR A 89 11.58 14.21 3.33
N ALA A 90 11.81 12.90 3.31
CA ALA A 90 12.90 12.25 2.57
C ALA A 90 12.37 11.06 1.77
N THR A 91 13.02 10.73 0.66
CA THR A 91 12.67 9.54 -0.12
C THR A 91 13.48 8.33 0.34
N TYR A 92 12.80 7.21 0.60
CA TYR A 92 13.44 5.92 0.87
C TYR A 92 12.80 4.83 0.03
N LYS A 93 13.60 4.13 -0.79
CA LYS A 93 13.12 3.11 -1.75
C LYS A 93 11.94 3.59 -2.64
N GLY A 94 11.89 4.89 -2.91
CA GLY A 94 10.85 5.54 -3.72
C GLY A 94 9.63 6.02 -2.92
N ASP A 95 9.49 5.66 -1.65
CA ASP A 95 8.43 6.18 -0.78
C ASP A 95 8.85 7.47 -0.10
N LEU A 96 7.89 8.37 0.14
CA LEU A 96 8.11 9.55 0.97
C LEU A 96 7.94 9.19 2.45
N ILE A 97 8.93 9.54 3.25
CA ILE A 97 8.91 9.44 4.70
C ILE A 97 8.83 10.85 5.26
N GLY A 98 7.89 11.09 6.17
CA GLY A 98 7.65 12.39 6.80
C GLY A 98 8.40 12.56 8.11
N PHE A 99 8.88 13.77 8.37
CA PHE A 99 9.57 14.18 9.60
C PHE A 99 9.05 15.54 10.08
N CYS A 100 9.11 15.80 11.39
CA CYS A 100 8.69 17.10 11.93
C CYS A 100 9.68 18.24 11.66
N CYS A 101 10.93 17.92 11.31
CA CYS A 101 11.97 18.91 11.02
C CYS A 101 13.10 18.33 10.16
N ASN A 102 13.97 19.23 9.64
CA ASN A 102 15.13 18.84 8.83
C ASN A 102 16.20 18.07 9.62
N ASN A 103 16.29 18.24 10.94
CA ASN A 103 17.23 17.47 11.77
C ASN A 103 16.82 16.00 11.86
N CYS A 104 15.53 15.72 12.07
CA CYS A 104 14.98 14.36 12.03
C CYS A 104 15.15 13.72 10.65
N LYS A 105 14.87 14.49 9.59
CA LYS A 105 15.11 14.08 8.20
C LYS A 105 16.58 13.69 7.98
N GLY A 106 17.52 14.57 8.34
CA GLY A 106 18.95 14.33 8.17
C GLY A 106 19.48 13.15 9.00
N LYS A 107 18.95 12.94 10.20
CA LYS A 107 19.25 11.74 11.01
C LYS A 107 18.80 10.46 10.30
N PHE A 108 17.61 10.49 9.71
CA PHE A 108 17.10 9.36 8.94
C PHE A 108 17.93 9.10 7.68
N GLU A 109 18.27 10.12 6.89
CA GLU A 109 19.04 9.96 5.65
C GLU A 109 20.43 9.34 5.87
N LYS A 110 21.07 9.62 7.01
CA LYS A 110 22.37 9.04 7.38
C LYS A 110 22.31 7.54 7.69
N ASP A 111 21.15 7.02 8.10
CA ASP A 111 21.00 5.63 8.55
C ASP A 111 19.61 5.06 8.24
N ALA A 112 19.14 5.29 7.01
CA ALA A 112 17.75 5.02 6.62
C ALA A 112 17.39 3.53 6.74
N ALA A 113 18.36 2.65 6.44
CA ALA A 113 18.18 1.20 6.50
C ALA A 113 17.84 0.70 7.91
N ASN A 114 18.45 1.27 8.94
CA ASN A 114 18.18 0.89 10.34
C ASN A 114 17.03 1.69 10.94
N LEU A 115 16.82 2.93 10.52
CA LEU A 115 15.82 3.83 11.10
C LEU A 115 14.42 3.68 10.50
N ILE A 116 14.28 3.02 9.35
CA ILE A 116 12.97 2.70 8.75
C ILE A 116 12.03 1.96 9.70
N LYS A 117 12.57 1.12 10.61
CA LYS A 117 11.77 0.39 11.60
C LYS A 117 11.04 1.29 12.60
N LYS A 118 11.44 2.56 12.73
CA LYS A 118 10.75 3.55 13.57
C LYS A 118 9.55 4.18 12.87
N VAL A 119 9.48 4.06 11.54
CA VAL A 119 8.40 4.65 10.75
C VAL A 119 7.14 3.83 10.94
N LYS A 120 6.15 4.40 11.64
CA LYS A 120 4.80 3.84 11.71
C LYS A 120 4.09 4.11 10.37
N VAL A 121 4.05 3.10 9.51
CA VAL A 121 3.38 3.17 8.21
C VAL A 121 1.87 3.32 8.43
N ALA A 122 1.33 4.47 8.07
CA ALA A 122 -0.10 4.77 8.17
C ALA A 122 -0.87 4.36 6.90
N ARG A 123 -0.18 4.25 5.77
CA ARG A 123 -0.76 3.89 4.47
C ARG A 123 0.26 3.21 3.57
N THR A 124 -0.21 2.32 2.71
CA THR A 124 0.59 1.68 1.64
C THR A 124 0.43 2.37 0.28
N THR A 125 -0.48 3.34 0.19
CA THR A 125 -0.69 4.14 -1.02
C THR A 125 0.34 5.27 -1.11
N VAL A 126 0.72 5.62 -2.33
CA VAL A 126 1.67 6.71 -2.58
C VAL A 126 1.07 8.11 -2.37
N ASN A 127 -0.26 8.21 -2.26
CA ASN A 127 -1.01 9.45 -2.11
C ASN A 127 -2.04 9.33 -0.97
N ASP A 128 -2.47 10.46 -0.40
CA ASP A 128 -3.59 10.56 0.55
C ASP A 128 -4.80 11.33 0.03
N LYS A 129 -4.63 12.10 -1.03
CA LYS A 129 -5.72 12.74 -1.77
C LYS A 129 -5.91 12.06 -3.12
N CYS A 130 -7.17 11.83 -3.47
CA CYS A 130 -7.58 11.27 -4.74
C CYS A 130 -7.09 12.15 -5.89
N PRO A 131 -6.33 11.60 -6.86
CA PRO A 131 -5.76 12.39 -7.96
C PRO A 131 -6.83 12.96 -8.92
N LEU A 132 -8.05 12.44 -8.88
CA LEU A 132 -9.13 12.88 -9.77
C LEU A 132 -10.08 13.89 -9.13
N SER A 133 -10.20 13.91 -7.80
CA SER A 133 -11.19 14.74 -7.09
C SER A 133 -10.62 15.60 -5.97
N GLY A 134 -9.38 15.36 -5.54
CA GLY A 134 -8.77 16.04 -4.38
C GLY A 134 -9.30 15.60 -3.00
N LYS A 135 -10.36 14.79 -2.94
CA LYS A 135 -10.91 14.26 -1.67
C LYS A 135 -9.95 13.26 -1.02
N ALA A 136 -10.08 13.02 0.29
CA ALA A 136 -9.32 11.97 0.97
C ALA A 136 -9.56 10.59 0.33
N ILE A 137 -8.53 9.76 0.28
CA ILE A 137 -8.62 8.40 -0.27
C ILE A 137 -9.43 7.46 0.64
N ASN A 138 -10.02 6.43 0.03
CA ASN A 138 -10.49 5.25 0.72
C ASN A 138 -9.42 4.16 0.58
N PRO A 139 -8.88 3.59 1.68
CA PRO A 139 -7.77 2.64 1.61
C PRO A 139 -8.11 1.33 0.88
N LYS A 140 -9.40 1.02 0.69
CA LYS A 140 -9.86 -0.16 -0.05
C LYS A 140 -10.03 0.08 -1.55
N LYS A 141 -9.85 1.32 -2.02
CA LYS A 141 -10.03 1.69 -3.43
C LYS A 141 -8.67 2.05 -4.01
N THR A 142 -7.97 1.06 -4.53
CA THR A 142 -6.60 1.21 -5.03
C THR A 142 -6.43 0.70 -6.45
N TYR A 143 -5.47 1.27 -7.15
CA TYR A 143 -4.85 0.70 -8.34
C TYR A 143 -3.43 0.32 -7.95
N THR A 144 -3.15 -0.99 -7.88
CA THR A 144 -1.87 -1.52 -7.39
C THR A 144 -1.11 -2.16 -8.53
N VAL A 145 0.11 -1.70 -8.78
CA VAL A 145 1.07 -2.34 -9.70
C VAL A 145 2.05 -3.16 -8.89
N GLY A 146 2.25 -4.42 -9.26
CA GLY A 146 3.21 -5.33 -8.65
C GLY A 146 4.54 -5.34 -9.41
N PHE A 147 5.64 -5.57 -8.69
CA PHE A 147 6.99 -5.66 -9.25
C PHE A 147 7.71 -6.88 -8.70
N CYS A 148 8.72 -7.38 -9.43
CA CYS A 148 9.51 -8.52 -8.98
C CYS A 148 10.43 -8.18 -7.79
N CYS A 149 10.79 -6.91 -7.60
CA CYS A 149 11.68 -6.47 -6.53
C CYS A 149 11.56 -4.98 -6.20
N ASN A 150 12.10 -4.58 -5.04
CA ASN A 150 12.10 -3.21 -4.55
C ASN A 150 12.86 -2.22 -5.46
N ASN A 151 13.84 -2.70 -6.21
CA ASN A 151 14.56 -1.85 -7.17
C ASN A 151 13.66 -1.48 -8.36
N CYS A 152 12.81 -2.41 -8.81
CA CYS A 152 11.85 -2.15 -9.88
C CYS A 152 10.73 -1.21 -9.41
N SER A 153 10.12 -1.47 -8.25
CA SER A 153 9.11 -0.57 -7.69
C SER A 153 9.70 0.82 -7.40
N GLY A 154 10.93 0.91 -6.88
CA GLY A 154 11.62 2.17 -6.66
C GLY A 154 11.91 2.95 -7.95
N LYS A 155 12.32 2.28 -9.04
CA LYS A 155 12.47 2.91 -10.37
C LYS A 155 11.13 3.43 -10.88
N PHE A 156 10.04 2.69 -10.69
CA PHE A 156 8.72 3.11 -11.09
C PHE A 156 8.22 4.32 -10.27
N LYS A 157 8.38 4.30 -8.95
CA LYS A 157 7.99 5.39 -8.04
C LYS A 157 8.68 6.73 -8.37
N LYS A 158 9.93 6.69 -8.84
CA LYS A 158 10.68 7.89 -9.25
C LYS A 158 10.12 8.56 -10.50
N ASP A 159 9.56 7.78 -11.43
CA ASP A 159 9.03 8.30 -12.69
C ASP A 159 7.83 7.46 -13.16
N PRO A 160 6.67 7.59 -12.50
CA PRO A 160 5.52 6.77 -12.82
C PRO A 160 4.93 7.15 -14.17
N VAL A 161 5.06 8.41 -14.60
CA VAL A 161 4.56 8.89 -15.90
C VAL A 161 5.26 8.16 -17.06
N LYS A 162 6.59 8.03 -16.99
CA LYS A 162 7.37 7.32 -18.01
C LYS A 162 7.12 5.80 -18.02
N ASN A 163 6.73 5.22 -16.89
CA ASN A 163 6.67 3.77 -16.74
C ASN A 163 5.25 3.19 -16.75
N ILE A 164 4.20 3.98 -16.54
CA ILE A 164 2.82 3.46 -16.42
C ILE A 164 2.35 2.73 -17.68
N ALA A 165 2.78 3.18 -18.87
CA ALA A 165 2.43 2.56 -20.14
C ALA A 165 3.01 1.14 -20.32
N LYS A 166 3.94 0.73 -19.44
CA LYS A 166 4.52 -0.62 -19.44
C LYS A 166 3.70 -1.62 -18.60
N VAL A 167 2.72 -1.13 -17.84
CA VAL A 167 1.79 -1.98 -17.09
C VAL A 167 0.79 -2.57 -18.09
N LYS A 168 0.82 -3.90 -18.21
CA LYS A 168 -0.05 -4.69 -19.09
C LYS A 168 -0.87 -5.65 -18.25
#